data_AF-A0A7C3YWI5-F1
#
_entry.id   AF-A0A7C3YWI5-F1
#
_cell.length_a   1.000
_cell.length_b   1.000
_cell.length_c   1.000
_cell.angle_alpha   90.00
_cell.angle_beta   90.00
_cell.angle_gamma   90.00
#
_symmetry.space_group_name_H-M   'P 1'
#
loop_
_entity.id
_entity.type
_entity.pdbx_description
1 polymer ?
#
loop_
_entity_poly.entity_id
_entity_poly.type
_entity_poly.pdbx_seq_one_letter_code
_entity_poly.pdbx_strand_id
1 'polypeptide(L)'
;MATLIVSFFVSFITCFLIIQYGKHKRVILDESEGPQKVHAGAVPRVGGLAIWVALLAVGFYFFFKPGNFAEPMWRLILSSLPFFLIGILEDITKAIRAQYRFFIMLCAAVLPFYLMDARLIRSSISVLDKLLSFWPASFIITIIAIAGFANAINIIDGLNGLSGVISILIIGGIAY
;
A
#
# COMPACT_ATOMS: atom_id res chain seq x y z
N MET A 1 -0.05 -20.95 2.63
CA MET A 1 0.08 -21.43 1.24
C MET A 1 -1.11 -21.07 0.36
N ALA A 2 -2.34 -21.47 0.70
CA ALA A 2 -3.51 -21.14 -0.14
C ALA A 2 -3.73 -19.64 -0.36
N THR A 3 -3.52 -18.80 0.66
CA THR A 3 -3.62 -17.33 0.55
C THR A 3 -2.61 -16.74 -0.45
N LEU A 4 -1.38 -17.25 -0.46
CA LEU A 4 -0.33 -16.85 -1.42
C LEU A 4 -0.67 -17.27 -2.85
N ILE A 5 -1.23 -18.47 -3.02
CA ILE A 5 -1.66 -18.96 -4.33
C ILE A 5 -2.81 -18.10 -4.86
N VAL A 6 -3.83 -17.85 -4.03
CA VAL A 6 -4.97 -16.99 -4.40
C VAL A 6 -4.51 -15.58 -4.75
N SER A 7 -3.68 -14.95 -3.90
CA SER A 7 -3.21 -13.60 -4.17
C SER A 7 -2.32 -13.53 -5.41
N PHE A 8 -1.44 -14.51 -5.63
CA PHE A 8 -0.59 -14.58 -6.83
C PHE A 8 -1.43 -14.66 -8.11
N PHE A 9 -2.35 -15.62 -8.22
CA PHE A 9 -3.14 -15.78 -9.45
C PHE A 9 -4.09 -14.60 -9.68
N VAL A 10 -4.74 -14.09 -8.63
CA VAL A 10 -5.65 -12.94 -8.77
C VAL A 10 -4.88 -11.68 -9.19
N SER A 11 -3.75 -11.38 -8.55
CA SER A 11 -2.92 -10.24 -8.95
C SER A 11 -2.34 -10.41 -10.35
N PHE A 12 -1.88 -11.61 -10.73
CA PHE A 12 -1.37 -11.92 -12.06
C PHE A 12 -2.44 -11.70 -13.14
N ILE A 13 -3.63 -12.26 -12.97
CA ILE A 13 -4.75 -12.09 -13.91
C ILE A 13 -5.16 -10.62 -14.00
N THR A 14 -5.28 -9.94 -12.85
CA THR A 14 -5.66 -8.52 -12.82
C THR A 14 -4.62 -7.65 -13.52
N CYS A 15 -3.33 -7.89 -13.27
CA CYS A 15 -2.24 -7.18 -13.93
C CYS A 15 -2.25 -7.43 -15.45
N PHE A 16 -2.43 -8.69 -15.89
CA PHE A 16 -2.58 -9.02 -17.30
C PHE A 16 -3.73 -8.26 -17.95
N LEU A 17 -4.91 -8.21 -17.31
CA LEU A 17 -6.07 -7.48 -17.82
C LEU A 17 -5.82 -5.96 -17.88
N ILE A 18 -5.16 -5.39 -16.87
CA ILE A 18 -4.76 -3.96 -16.86
C ILE A 18 -3.83 -3.67 -18.05
N ILE A 19 -2.84 -4.52 -18.30
CA ILE A 19 -1.90 -4.35 -19.42
C ILE A 19 -2.65 -4.42 -20.76
N GLN A 20 -3.54 -5.39 -20.95
CA GLN A 20 -4.30 -5.51 -22.19
C GLN A 20 -5.24 -4.31 -22.41
N TYR A 21 -5.90 -3.85 -21.35
CA TYR A 21 -6.78 -2.68 -21.42
C TYR A 21 -5.99 -1.39 -21.66
N GLY A 22 -4.81 -1.24 -21.06
CA GLY A 22 -3.94 -0.09 -21.21
C GLY A 22 -3.48 0.14 -22.66
N LYS A 23 -3.33 -0.93 -23.46
CA LYS A 23 -3.02 -0.81 -24.90
C LYS A 23 -4.07 -0.02 -25.69
N HIS A 24 -5.31 0.00 -25.22
CA HIS A 24 -6.43 0.66 -25.91
C HIS A 24 -6.83 2.00 -25.30
N LYS A 25 -6.33 2.36 -24.10
CA LYS A 25 -6.70 3.61 -23.41
C LYS A 25 -5.49 4.38 -22.89
N ARG A 26 -5.19 5.50 -23.55
CA ARG A 26 -4.10 6.43 -23.19
C ARG A 26 -4.21 7.06 -21.80
N VAL A 27 -5.39 7.06 -21.18
CA VAL A 27 -5.63 7.68 -19.86
C VAL A 27 -4.79 7.05 -18.74
N ILE A 28 -4.46 5.76 -18.86
CA ILE A 28 -3.74 5.01 -17.82
C ILE A 28 -2.24 4.89 -18.17
N LEU A 29 -1.88 5.24 -19.41
CA LEU A 29 -0.54 5.11 -19.91
C LEU A 29 0.34 6.26 -19.43
N ASP A 30 1.59 5.93 -19.16
CA ASP A 30 2.63 6.90 -19.00
C ASP A 30 3.55 6.97 -20.20
N GLU A 31 3.52 8.12 -20.87
CA GLU A 31 4.32 8.45 -22.04
C GLU A 31 5.41 9.49 -21.72
N SER A 32 5.57 9.85 -20.44
CA SER A 32 6.43 10.98 -20.05
C SER A 32 7.89 10.59 -19.81
N GLU A 33 8.82 11.44 -20.23
CA GLU A 33 10.24 11.33 -19.91
C GLU A 33 10.52 11.88 -18.50
N GLY A 34 11.48 11.28 -17.79
CA GLY A 34 11.90 11.73 -16.47
C GLY A 34 13.06 10.91 -15.90
N PRO A 35 13.83 11.46 -14.95
CA PRO A 35 15.02 10.79 -14.39
C PRO A 35 14.71 9.49 -13.64
N GLN A 36 13.44 9.28 -13.27
CA GLN A 36 12.91 8.09 -12.59
C GLN A 36 11.90 7.34 -13.47
N LYS A 37 12.06 7.36 -14.80
CA LYS A 37 11.17 6.68 -15.75
C LYS A 37 11.98 5.83 -16.72
N VAL A 38 12.64 4.83 -16.15
CA VAL A 38 13.53 3.92 -16.90
C VAL A 38 12.69 2.79 -17.51
N HIS A 39 11.73 3.12 -18.36
CA HIS A 39 10.92 2.17 -19.10
C HIS A 39 10.86 2.54 -20.58
N ALA A 40 10.95 1.53 -21.45
CA ALA A 40 10.78 1.72 -22.88
C ALA A 40 9.29 1.72 -23.24
N GLY A 41 8.81 2.82 -23.79
CA GLY A 41 7.42 2.96 -24.26
C GLY A 41 6.39 3.23 -23.15
N ALA A 42 5.12 3.16 -23.54
CA ALA A 42 3.99 3.52 -22.70
C ALA A 42 3.62 2.37 -21.75
N VAL A 43 3.70 2.61 -20.43
CA VAL A 43 3.38 1.61 -19.39
C VAL A 43 2.13 2.02 -18.58
N PRO A 44 1.22 1.10 -18.24
CA PRO A 44 0.09 1.39 -17.35
C PRO A 44 0.60 1.67 -15.92
N ARG A 45 0.22 2.79 -15.31
CA ARG A 45 0.66 3.15 -13.94
C ARG A 45 -0.21 2.61 -12.80
N VAL A 46 -1.36 1.99 -13.09
CA VAL A 46 -2.33 1.53 -12.06
C VAL A 46 -2.05 0.12 -11.50
N GLY A 47 -0.78 -0.26 -11.36
CA GLY A 47 -0.37 -1.59 -10.90
C GLY A 47 -0.88 -1.93 -9.49
N GLY A 48 -1.03 -0.92 -8.63
CA GLY A 48 -1.59 -1.07 -7.27
C GLY A 48 -3.00 -1.66 -7.24
N LEU A 49 -3.80 -1.50 -8.31
CA LEU A 49 -5.12 -2.12 -8.44
C LEU A 49 -5.04 -3.65 -8.37
N ALA A 50 -4.02 -4.25 -8.99
CA ALA A 50 -3.84 -5.70 -8.96
C ALA A 50 -3.57 -6.23 -7.55
N ILE A 51 -2.81 -5.48 -6.75
CA ILE A 51 -2.51 -5.81 -5.35
C ILE A 51 -3.77 -5.68 -4.50
N TRP A 52 -4.53 -4.59 -4.67
CA TRP A 52 -5.73 -4.33 -3.87
C TRP A 52 -6.87 -5.32 -4.18
N VAL A 53 -7.06 -5.69 -5.45
CA VAL A 53 -8.01 -6.75 -5.86
C VAL A 53 -7.59 -8.11 -5.30
N ALA A 54 -6.29 -8.41 -5.26
CA ALA A 54 -5.80 -9.64 -4.62
C ALA A 54 -6.05 -9.64 -3.10
N LEU A 55 -5.89 -8.51 -2.41
CA LEU A 55 -6.26 -8.38 -0.99
C LEU A 55 -7.74 -8.65 -0.76
N LEU A 56 -8.63 -8.10 -1.59
CA LEU A 56 -10.07 -8.39 -1.54
C LEU A 56 -10.35 -9.88 -1.72
N ALA A 57 -9.75 -10.52 -2.71
CA ALA A 57 -9.94 -11.95 -2.95
C ALA A 57 -9.50 -12.81 -1.75
N VAL A 58 -8.40 -12.44 -1.07
CA VAL A 58 -7.99 -13.12 0.16
C VAL A 58 -8.95 -12.81 1.33
N GLY A 59 -9.48 -11.60 1.43
CA GLY A 59 -10.54 -11.25 2.38
C GLY A 59 -11.79 -12.12 2.21
N PHE A 60 -12.25 -12.29 0.97
CA PHE A 60 -13.35 -13.20 0.65
C PHE A 60 -13.01 -14.66 0.91
N TYR A 61 -11.78 -15.08 0.59
CA TYR A 61 -11.32 -16.43 0.93
C TYR A 61 -11.46 -16.73 2.42
N PHE A 62 -11.11 -15.78 3.28
CA PHE A 62 -11.23 -15.96 4.74
C PHE A 62 -12.68 -15.97 5.25
N PHE A 63 -13.63 -15.36 4.55
CA PHE A 63 -15.05 -15.50 4.92
C PHE A 63 -15.55 -16.95 4.85
N PHE A 64 -15.03 -17.72 3.90
CA PHE A 64 -15.45 -19.11 3.69
C PHE A 64 -14.55 -20.13 4.40
N LYS A 65 -13.55 -19.67 5.16
CA LYS A 65 -12.67 -20.54 5.92
C LYS A 65 -13.00 -20.49 7.41
N PRO A 66 -13.06 -21.65 8.09
CA PRO A 66 -13.16 -21.66 9.54
C PRO A 66 -11.91 -21.02 10.14
N GLY A 67 -12.10 -20.07 11.06
CA GLY A 67 -11.03 -19.38 11.78
C GLY A 67 -11.30 -17.89 11.99
N ASN A 68 -10.46 -17.25 12.79
CA ASN A 68 -10.62 -15.84 13.20
C ASN A 68 -9.81 -14.86 12.33
N PHE A 69 -9.56 -15.21 11.06
CA PHE A 69 -8.73 -14.40 10.15
C PHE A 69 -9.55 -13.44 9.27
N ALA A 70 -10.86 -13.63 9.15
CA ALA A 70 -11.72 -12.78 8.32
C ALA A 70 -11.77 -11.33 8.84
N GLU A 71 -12.04 -11.16 10.14
CA GLU A 71 -12.13 -9.85 10.77
C GLU A 71 -10.83 -9.02 10.65
N PRO A 72 -9.63 -9.52 11.05
CA PRO A 72 -8.39 -8.75 10.90
C PRO A 72 -8.06 -8.46 9.43
N MET A 73 -8.40 -9.36 8.49
CA MET A 73 -8.20 -9.10 7.08
C MET A 73 -9.10 -7.97 6.56
N TRP A 74 -10.37 -7.92 6.96
CA TRP A 74 -11.26 -6.82 6.57
C TRP A 74 -10.89 -5.49 7.21
N ARG A 75 -10.42 -5.51 8.45
CA ARG A 75 -9.83 -4.32 9.09
C ARG A 75 -8.64 -3.80 8.29
N LEU A 76 -7.74 -4.68 7.84
CA LEU A 76 -6.62 -4.31 6.97
C LEU A 76 -7.08 -3.72 5.63
N ILE A 77 -8.06 -4.35 4.97
CA ILE A 77 -8.62 -3.85 3.70
C ILE A 77 -9.23 -2.47 3.88
N LEU A 78 -10.03 -2.26 4.93
CA LEU A 78 -10.65 -0.97 5.23
C LEU A 78 -9.60 0.10 5.59
N SER A 79 -8.58 -0.26 6.37
CA SER A 79 -7.48 0.65 6.71
C SER A 79 -6.63 1.05 5.52
N SER A 80 -6.41 0.15 4.55
CA SER A 80 -5.61 0.43 3.35
C SER A 80 -6.39 1.16 2.25
N LEU A 81 -7.72 1.14 2.28
CA LEU A 81 -8.57 1.72 1.23
C LEU A 81 -8.26 3.20 0.92
N PRO A 82 -8.11 4.12 1.90
CA PRO A 82 -7.84 5.52 1.55
C PRO A 82 -6.45 5.72 0.93
N PHE A 83 -5.44 4.96 1.36
CA PHE A 83 -4.10 4.96 0.76
C PHE A 83 -4.14 4.48 -0.69
N PHE A 84 -4.93 3.45 -0.94
CA PHE A 84 -5.15 2.93 -2.28
C PHE A 84 -5.88 3.94 -3.18
N LEU A 85 -6.95 4.56 -2.69
CA LEU A 85 -7.73 5.54 -3.44
C LEU A 85 -6.89 6.76 -3.83
N ILE A 86 -6.09 7.31 -2.90
CA ILE A 86 -5.21 8.43 -3.23
C ILE A 86 -4.12 8.03 -4.23
N GLY A 87 -3.57 6.82 -4.10
CA GLY A 87 -2.59 6.28 -5.05
C GLY A 87 -3.15 6.17 -6.46
N ILE A 88 -4.31 5.52 -6.62
CA ILE A 88 -4.98 5.43 -7.93
C ILE A 88 -5.35 6.80 -8.48
N LEU A 89 -5.86 7.70 -7.65
CA LEU A 89 -6.23 9.04 -8.09
C LEU A 89 -5.00 9.78 -8.64
N GLU A 90 -3.85 9.64 -8.00
CA GLU A 90 -2.60 10.21 -8.48
C GLU A 90 -2.11 9.56 -9.78
N ASP A 91 -2.15 8.23 -9.88
CA ASP A 91 -1.74 7.51 -11.09
C ASP A 91 -2.55 7.92 -12.31
N ILE A 92 -3.85 8.19 -12.12
CA ILE A 92 -4.78 8.63 -13.16
C ILE A 92 -4.62 10.12 -13.46
N THR A 93 -4.62 10.98 -12.43
CA THR A 93 -4.65 12.44 -12.61
C THR A 93 -3.27 13.05 -12.87
N LYS A 94 -2.21 12.42 -12.38
CA LYS A 94 -0.82 12.90 -12.41
C LYS A 94 -0.63 14.33 -11.85
N ALA A 95 -1.59 14.83 -11.07
CA ALA A 95 -1.71 16.24 -10.70
C ALA A 95 -1.65 16.52 -9.20
N ILE A 96 -1.49 15.48 -8.37
CA ILE A 96 -1.47 15.63 -6.91
C ILE A 96 -0.07 16.06 -6.47
N ARG A 97 0.04 17.22 -5.81
CA ARG A 97 1.32 17.66 -5.24
C ARG A 97 1.68 16.79 -4.05
N ALA A 98 2.98 16.49 -3.90
CA ALA A 98 3.51 15.65 -2.83
C ALA A 98 3.05 16.08 -1.41
N GLN A 99 2.96 17.39 -1.16
CA GLN A 99 2.50 17.92 0.14
C GLN A 99 1.05 17.53 0.46
N TYR A 100 0.14 17.68 -0.50
CA TYR A 100 -1.27 17.30 -0.33
C TYR A 100 -1.43 15.80 -0.19
N ARG A 101 -0.69 15.04 -1.00
CA ARG A 101 -0.67 13.58 -0.92
C ARG A 101 -0.25 13.10 0.47
N PHE A 102 0.85 13.65 1.00
CA PHE A 102 1.33 13.30 2.34
C PHE A 102 0.33 13.67 3.44
N PHE A 103 -0.33 14.83 3.34
CA PHE A 103 -1.38 15.21 4.29
C PHE A 103 -2.56 14.24 4.26
N ILE A 104 -3.00 13.81 3.06
CA ILE A 104 -4.06 12.81 2.91
C ILE A 104 -3.62 11.47 3.51
N MET A 105 -2.36 11.07 3.34
CA MET A 105 -1.83 9.85 3.98
C MET A 105 -1.80 9.95 5.51
N LEU A 106 -1.48 11.13 6.07
CA LEU A 106 -1.57 11.35 7.53
C LEU A 106 -2.99 11.17 8.04
N CYS A 107 -3.99 11.72 7.34
CA CYS A 107 -5.39 11.51 7.67
C CYS A 107 -5.80 10.04 7.52
N ALA A 108 -5.34 9.37 6.45
CA ALA A 108 -5.61 7.95 6.22
C ALA A 108 -5.01 7.04 7.30
N ALA A 109 -3.84 7.39 7.85
CA ALA A 109 -3.15 6.63 8.89
C ALA A 109 -3.92 6.55 10.22
N VAL A 110 -4.94 7.38 10.40
CA VAL A 110 -5.86 7.27 11.55
C VAL A 110 -6.63 5.94 11.53
N LEU A 111 -6.98 5.41 10.35
CA LEU A 111 -7.70 4.14 10.26
C LEU A 111 -6.91 2.94 10.78
N PRO A 112 -5.67 2.64 10.33
CA PRO A 112 -4.90 1.53 10.88
C PRO A 112 -4.61 1.71 12.39
N PHE A 113 -4.45 2.94 12.88
CA PHE A 113 -4.30 3.20 14.31
C PHE A 113 -5.48 2.64 15.13
N TYR A 114 -6.72 2.91 14.70
CA TYR A 114 -7.92 2.49 15.44
C TYR A 114 -8.45 1.10 15.05
N LEU A 115 -8.43 0.73 13.77
CA LEU A 115 -9.00 -0.52 13.28
C LEU A 115 -8.08 -1.72 13.48
N MET A 116 -6.76 -1.52 13.39
CA MET A 116 -5.77 -2.58 13.50
C MET A 116 -4.99 -2.57 14.81
N ASP A 117 -5.29 -1.62 15.69
CA ASP A 117 -4.51 -1.37 16.89
C ASP A 117 -3.02 -1.14 16.61
N ALA A 118 -2.70 -0.51 15.47
CA ALA A 118 -1.34 -0.33 14.96
C ALA A 118 -0.54 0.73 15.74
N ARG A 119 -0.65 0.75 17.08
CA ARG A 119 -0.07 1.75 17.96
C ARG A 119 1.41 1.49 18.19
N LEU A 120 2.26 2.48 17.94
CA LEU A 120 3.65 2.43 18.34
C LEU A 120 3.73 2.67 19.86
N ILE A 121 3.97 1.59 20.61
CA ILE A 121 4.08 1.61 22.07
C ILE A 121 5.49 1.26 22.56
N ARG A 122 6.33 0.67 21.69
CA ARG A 122 7.70 0.28 21.97
C ARG A 122 8.57 0.47 20.74
N SER A 123 9.76 1.00 20.93
CA SER A 123 10.78 1.24 19.90
C SER A 123 12.17 0.72 20.32
N SER A 124 12.28 0.06 21.47
CA SER A 124 13.56 -0.40 22.06
C SER A 124 14.54 0.73 22.40
N ILE A 125 14.04 1.97 22.50
CA ILE A 125 14.79 3.16 22.87
C ILE A 125 14.11 3.74 24.10
N SER A 126 14.73 3.58 25.28
CA SER A 126 14.12 3.91 26.59
C SER A 126 13.49 5.31 26.66
N VAL A 127 14.14 6.32 26.07
CA VAL A 127 13.62 7.70 26.03
C VAL A 127 12.37 7.80 25.17
N LEU A 128 12.36 7.14 24.01
CA LEU A 128 11.23 7.14 23.09
C LEU A 128 10.07 6.32 23.66
N ASP A 129 10.33 5.18 24.31
CA ASP A 129 9.31 4.37 24.97
C ASP A 129 8.56 5.14 26.07
N LYS A 130 9.27 5.97 26.85
CA LYS A 130 8.65 6.87 27.82
C LYS A 130 7.72 7.87 27.14
N LEU A 131 8.14 8.46 26.02
CA LEU A 131 7.31 9.38 25.25
C LEU A 131 6.07 8.67 24.67
N LEU A 132 6.25 7.47 24.12
CA LEU A 132 5.18 6.66 23.54
C LEU A 132 4.16 6.15 24.58
N SER A 133 4.51 6.13 25.87
CA SER A 133 3.52 5.85 26.93
C SER A 133 2.44 6.94 27.06
N PHE A 134 2.72 8.16 26.56
CA PHE A 134 1.73 9.23 26.48
C PHE A 134 0.91 9.09 25.20
N TRP A 135 -0.40 8.84 25.35
CA TRP A 135 -1.28 8.49 24.23
C TRP A 135 -1.24 9.47 23.05
N PRO A 136 -1.29 10.81 23.23
CA PRO A 136 -1.17 11.76 22.12
C PRO A 136 0.16 11.66 21.36
N ALA A 137 1.26 11.41 22.08
CA ALA A 137 2.56 11.25 21.44
C ALA A 137 2.64 9.94 20.64
N SER A 138 2.15 8.83 21.19
CA SER A 138 2.02 7.57 20.44
C SER A 138 1.16 7.76 19.19
N PHE A 139 0.01 8.44 19.30
CA PHE A 139 -0.86 8.73 18.16
C PHE A 139 -0.13 9.51 17.06
N ILE A 140 0.46 10.67 17.40
CA ILE A 140 1.14 11.54 16.43
C ILE A 140 2.32 10.80 15.76
N ILE A 141 3.16 10.14 16.56
CA ILE A 141 4.33 9.43 16.02
C ILE A 141 3.89 8.26 15.14
N THR A 142 2.84 7.53 15.53
CA THR A 142 2.32 6.41 14.74
C THR A 142 1.79 6.86 13.38
N ILE A 143 0.94 7.90 13.33
CA ILE A 143 0.38 8.35 12.05
C ILE A 143 1.47 8.91 11.12
N ILE A 144 2.48 9.59 11.68
CA ILE A 144 3.65 10.06 10.92
C ILE A 144 4.47 8.88 10.40
N ALA A 145 4.69 7.85 11.21
CA ALA A 145 5.43 6.66 10.80
C ALA A 145 4.72 5.91 9.67
N ILE A 146 3.40 5.71 9.76
CA ILE A 146 2.60 5.03 8.73
C ILE A 146 2.58 5.85 7.43
N ALA A 147 2.26 7.14 7.50
CA ALA A 147 2.23 8.01 6.33
C ALA A 147 3.62 8.20 5.72
N GLY A 148 4.65 8.34 6.57
CA GLY A 148 6.05 8.44 6.18
C GLY A 148 6.53 7.19 5.45
N PHE A 149 6.18 6.00 5.94
CA PHE A 149 6.48 4.74 5.28
C PHE A 149 5.80 4.64 3.92
N ALA A 150 4.49 4.93 3.83
CA ALA A 150 3.77 4.92 2.55
C ALA A 150 4.37 5.90 1.54
N ASN A 151 4.76 7.10 1.97
CA ASN A 151 5.42 8.09 1.12
C ASN A 151 6.84 7.66 0.73
N ALA A 152 7.60 7.03 1.62
CA ALA A 152 8.94 6.51 1.33
C ALA A 152 8.91 5.39 0.27
N ILE A 153 7.96 4.44 0.38
CA ILE A 153 7.75 3.41 -0.64
C ILE A 153 7.43 4.05 -1.99
N ASN A 154 6.64 5.11 -2.01
CA ASN A 154 6.35 5.80 -3.27
C ASN A 154 7.57 6.54 -3.86
N ILE A 155 8.43 7.14 -3.04
CA ILE A 155 9.63 7.84 -3.54
C ILE A 155 10.59 6.86 -4.25
N ILE A 156 10.69 5.62 -3.78
CA ILE A 156 11.52 4.58 -4.40
C ILE A 156 10.81 3.86 -5.57
N ASP A 157 9.52 4.14 -5.80
CA ASP A 157 8.71 3.56 -6.87
C ASP A 157 8.90 4.30 -8.21
N GLY A 158 10.16 4.40 -8.63
CA GLY A 158 10.59 5.04 -9.89
C GLY A 158 11.46 4.14 -10.77
N LEU A 159 11.76 2.91 -10.33
CA LEU A 159 12.55 1.95 -11.07
C LEU A 159 11.77 0.64 -11.19
N ASN A 160 11.87 -0.02 -12.34
CA ASN A 160 11.12 -1.25 -12.64
C ASN A 160 11.36 -2.31 -11.55
N GLY A 161 10.30 -2.63 -10.80
CA GLY A 161 10.30 -3.69 -9.80
C GLY A 161 11.00 -3.38 -8.47
N LEU A 162 11.60 -2.19 -8.28
CA LEU A 162 12.34 -1.86 -7.06
C LEU A 162 11.44 -1.83 -5.81
N SER A 163 10.36 -1.06 -5.87
CA SER A 163 9.39 -0.93 -4.78
C SER A 163 8.76 -2.27 -4.40
N GLY A 164 8.44 -3.10 -5.39
CA GLY A 164 7.91 -4.45 -5.22
C GLY A 164 8.88 -5.38 -4.52
N VAL A 165 10.13 -5.46 -4.99
CA VAL A 165 11.17 -6.29 -4.35
C VAL A 165 11.45 -5.83 -2.92
N ILE A 166 11.60 -4.52 -2.69
CA ILE A 166 11.81 -3.98 -1.34
C ILE A 166 10.64 -4.34 -0.42
N SER A 167 9.39 -4.22 -0.90
CA SER A 167 8.21 -4.57 -0.11
C SER A 167 8.19 -6.07 0.25
N ILE A 168 8.57 -6.95 -0.69
CA ILE A 168 8.67 -8.39 -0.43
C ILE A 168 9.75 -8.68 0.61
N LEU A 169 10.92 -8.04 0.54
CA LEU A 169 12.00 -8.22 1.51
C LEU A 169 11.59 -7.75 2.91
N ILE A 170 10.92 -6.60 3.02
CA ILE A 170 10.42 -6.08 4.30
C ILE A 170 9.41 -7.06 4.91
N ILE A 171 8.40 -7.48 4.15
CA ILE A 171 7.37 -8.40 4.64
C ILE A 171 7.98 -9.77 4.98
N GLY A 172 8.90 -10.26 4.15
CA GLY A 172 9.61 -11.52 4.38
C GLY A 172 10.46 -11.49 5.65
N GLY A 173 11.13 -10.36 5.94
CA GLY A 173 11.90 -10.18 7.17
C GLY A 173 11.04 -10.11 8.43
N ILE A 174 9.78 -9.66 8.33
CA ILE A 174 8.82 -9.67 9.45
C ILE A 174 8.21 -11.06 9.67
N ALA A 175 8.10 -11.86 8.61
CA ALA A 175 7.53 -13.21 8.67
C ALA A 175 8.46 -14.26 9.29
N TYR A 176 9.76 -13.95 9.40
CA TYR A 176 10.78 -14.78 10.06
C TYR A 176 10.87 -14.46 11.56
#